data_AF-A0A4V2ELC7-F1
#
_entry.id   AF-A0A4V2ELC7-F1
#
_cell.length_a   1.000
_cell.length_b   1.000
_cell.length_c   1.000
_cell.angle_alpha   90.00
_cell.angle_beta   90.00
_cell.angle_gamma   90.00
#
_symmetry.space_group_name_H-M   'P 1'
#
loop_
_entity.id
_entity.type
_entity.pdbx_description
1 polymer ?
#
loop_
_entity_poly.entity_id
_entity_poly.type
_entity_poly.pdbx_seq_one_letter_code
_entity_poly.pdbx_strand_id
1 'polypeptide(L)'
;MSTKLVAKFAGGVAVAAGLTLAFQPAAMAAPSSSVTPSSGLGASAVVQVSSSGLKASANYHVGQCTELPSGQFACNKPAIVHLSSSASGTLSTPLTVQRTYEGILLDGTSVGTIDCAAVQCNVTIGDDTGEGDGVNISFA
;
A
#
# COMPACT_ATOMS: atom_id res chain seq x y z
N MET A 1 32.85 -48.93 -59.59
CA MET A 1 32.35 -47.84 -60.45
C MET A 1 31.70 -46.82 -59.54
N SER A 2 32.40 -45.73 -59.20
CA SER A 2 32.32 -44.42 -59.88
C SER A 2 30.97 -43.76 -59.52
N THR A 3 30.83 -42.59 -58.88
CA THR A 3 31.61 -41.35 -59.00
C THR A 3 31.26 -40.41 -57.84
N LYS A 4 32.22 -39.57 -57.48
CA LYS A 4 32.14 -38.46 -56.50
C LYS A 4 31.08 -37.41 -56.90
N LEU A 5 30.47 -36.75 -55.90
CA LEU A 5 30.15 -35.33 -56.01
C LEU A 5 30.21 -34.66 -54.63
N VAL A 6 31.26 -33.86 -54.48
CA VAL A 6 31.50 -32.90 -53.40
C VAL A 6 30.63 -31.68 -53.70
N ALA A 7 29.74 -31.31 -52.78
CA ALA A 7 29.09 -30.00 -52.77
C ALA A 7 29.47 -29.28 -51.48
N LYS A 8 30.35 -28.29 -51.63
CA LYS A 8 30.81 -27.37 -50.59
C LYS A 8 29.65 -26.41 -50.30
N PHE A 9 28.95 -26.59 -49.18
CA PHE A 9 28.16 -25.51 -48.60
C PHE A 9 28.95 -24.88 -47.46
N ALA A 10 29.71 -23.84 -47.84
CA ALA A 10 30.06 -22.78 -46.92
C ALA A 10 28.80 -21.92 -46.72
N GLY A 11 28.29 -21.89 -45.49
CA GLY A 11 27.15 -21.07 -45.11
C GLY A 11 27.20 -20.90 -43.60
N GLY A 12 27.63 -19.72 -43.14
CA GLY A 12 27.96 -19.45 -41.76
C GLY A 12 26.83 -19.79 -40.79
N VAL A 13 27.17 -20.51 -39.72
CA VAL A 13 26.35 -20.58 -38.53
C VAL A 13 26.46 -19.21 -37.86
N ALA A 14 25.55 -18.30 -38.19
CA ALA A 14 25.31 -17.12 -37.37
C ALA A 14 24.78 -17.62 -36.03
N VAL A 15 25.66 -17.66 -35.02
CA VAL A 15 25.27 -17.90 -33.63
C VAL A 15 24.38 -16.72 -33.25
N ALA A 16 23.06 -16.92 -33.34
CA ALA A 16 22.09 -16.02 -32.75
C ALA A 16 22.30 -16.10 -31.23
N ALA A 17 23.18 -15.24 -30.71
CA ALA A 17 23.33 -15.00 -29.29
C ALA A 17 21.99 -14.43 -28.80
N GLY A 18 21.12 -15.32 -28.32
CA GLY A 18 19.89 -14.95 -27.66
C GLY A 18 20.23 -14.11 -26.45
N LEU A 19 20.02 -12.80 -26.55
CA LEU A 19 19.91 -11.94 -25.38
C LEU A 19 18.65 -12.38 -24.62
N THR A 20 18.80 -13.34 -23.72
CA THR A 20 17.84 -13.54 -22.65
C THR A 20 17.97 -12.31 -21.75
N LEU A 21 17.21 -11.25 -22.05
CA LEU A 21 16.90 -10.21 -21.09
C LEU A 21 16.28 -10.91 -19.88
N ALA A 22 17.09 -11.16 -18.87
CA ALA A 22 16.62 -11.59 -17.58
C ALA A 22 15.73 -10.46 -17.07
N PHE A 23 14.41 -10.62 -17.23
CA PHE A 23 13.42 -9.82 -16.53
C PHE A 23 13.64 -10.10 -15.05
N GLN A 24 14.53 -9.35 -14.42
CA GLN A 24 14.62 -9.32 -12.97
C GLN A 24 13.33 -8.64 -12.50
N PRO A 25 12.50 -9.30 -11.67
CA PRO A 25 11.38 -8.62 -11.05
C PRO A 25 11.95 -7.41 -10.32
N ALA A 26 11.48 -6.21 -10.67
CA ALA A 26 11.80 -5.03 -9.88
C ALA A 26 11.29 -5.34 -8.46
N ALA A 27 12.20 -5.33 -7.48
CA ALA A 27 11.81 -5.41 -6.09
C ALA A 27 10.87 -4.22 -5.84
N MET A 28 9.58 -4.52 -5.63
CA MET A 28 8.62 -3.50 -5.23
C MET A 28 9.05 -3.01 -3.85
N ALA A 29 9.30 -1.70 -3.72
CA ALA A 29 9.59 -1.12 -2.42
C ALA A 29 8.39 -1.37 -1.50
N ALA A 30 8.64 -1.74 -0.25
CA ALA A 30 7.57 -1.87 0.72
C ALA A 30 6.81 -0.53 0.84
N PRO A 31 5.47 -0.57 1.03
CA PRO A 31 4.69 0.63 1.30
C PRO A 31 5.30 1.45 2.43
N SER A 32 5.34 2.78 2.25
CA SER A 32 5.76 3.72 3.28
C SER A 32 4.86 4.94 3.28
N SER A 33 4.43 5.34 4.46
CA SER A 33 3.43 6.37 4.66
C SER A 33 3.85 7.40 5.70
N SER A 34 3.29 8.58 5.57
CA SER A 34 3.51 9.70 6.48
C SER A 34 2.20 10.48 6.68
N VAL A 35 2.06 11.07 7.86
CA VAL A 35 0.88 11.87 8.25
C VAL A 35 1.37 13.19 8.82
N THR A 36 0.84 14.31 8.32
CA THR A 36 1.25 15.65 8.78
C THR A 36 0.04 16.55 9.02
N PRO A 37 -0.12 17.15 10.22
CA PRO A 37 0.58 16.79 11.46
C PRO A 37 0.19 15.37 11.94
N SER A 38 1.06 14.69 12.68
CA SER A 38 0.75 13.40 13.32
C SER A 38 0.57 13.48 14.83
N SER A 39 0.96 14.58 15.47
CA SER A 39 0.94 14.71 16.93
C SER A 39 0.39 16.06 17.39
N GLY A 40 -0.10 16.12 18.62
CA GLY A 40 -0.67 17.35 19.18
C GLY A 40 -1.95 17.77 18.45
N LEU A 41 -2.69 16.79 17.92
CA LEU A 41 -3.91 17.01 17.16
C LEU A 41 -5.04 17.51 18.07
N GLY A 42 -5.83 18.46 17.57
CA GLY A 42 -7.07 18.89 18.21
C GLY A 42 -8.16 17.81 18.11
N ALA A 43 -9.26 17.97 18.86
CA ALA A 43 -10.33 16.96 18.95
C ALA A 43 -10.90 16.51 17.59
N SER A 44 -10.92 17.42 16.62
CA SER A 44 -11.13 17.15 15.20
C SER A 44 -10.01 17.85 14.45
N ALA A 45 -9.25 17.11 13.64
CA ALA A 45 -8.11 17.66 12.89
C ALA A 45 -8.09 17.11 11.46
N VAL A 46 -7.71 17.95 10.51
CA VAL A 46 -7.42 17.51 9.14
C VAL A 46 -5.91 17.26 9.05
N VAL A 47 -5.54 16.05 8.66
CA VAL A 47 -4.15 15.64 8.45
C VAL A 47 -3.93 15.32 6.98
N GLN A 48 -2.73 15.58 6.49
CA GLN A 48 -2.32 15.17 5.15
C GLN A 48 -1.65 13.81 5.23
N VAL A 49 -2.22 12.84 4.52
CA VAL A 49 -1.65 11.50 4.37
C VAL A 49 -0.88 11.44 3.05
N SER A 50 0.33 10.90 3.07
CA SER A 50 1.13 10.66 1.86
C SER A 50 1.79 9.30 1.93
N SER A 51 1.65 8.51 0.86
CA SER A 51 2.18 7.15 0.76
C SER A 51 2.89 6.91 -0.57
N SER A 52 3.88 6.03 -0.54
CA SER A 52 4.65 5.58 -1.71
C SER A 52 5.01 4.09 -1.61
N GLY A 53 5.44 3.48 -2.72
CA GLY A 53 5.70 2.04 -2.77
C GLY A 53 4.43 1.19 -2.84
N LEU A 54 3.28 1.82 -3.10
CA LEU A 54 2.00 1.13 -3.27
C LEU A 54 1.97 0.38 -4.59
N LYS A 55 1.10 -0.63 -4.69
CA LYS A 55 0.75 -1.24 -5.97
C LYS A 55 0.15 -0.16 -6.87
N ALA A 56 0.70 0.01 -8.07
CA ALA A 56 0.25 1.03 -9.01
C ALA A 56 -1.20 0.80 -9.47
N SER A 57 -1.96 1.88 -9.59
CA SER A 57 -3.36 1.86 -10.07
C SER A 57 -4.27 0.89 -9.31
N ALA A 58 -4.02 0.68 -8.01
CA ALA A 58 -4.79 -0.19 -7.13
C ALA A 58 -5.65 0.62 -6.16
N ASN A 59 -6.76 0.04 -5.70
CA ASN A 59 -7.64 0.66 -4.73
C ASN A 59 -7.07 0.55 -3.32
N TYR A 60 -7.17 1.64 -2.57
CA TYR A 60 -6.76 1.75 -1.19
C TYR A 60 -7.83 2.41 -0.34
N HIS A 61 -7.82 2.04 0.94
CA HIS A 61 -8.64 2.59 2.00
C HIS A 61 -7.74 3.33 2.97
N VAL A 62 -8.02 4.60 3.18
CA VAL A 62 -7.29 5.45 4.13
C VAL A 62 -8.24 5.79 5.27
N GLY A 63 -7.88 5.41 6.49
CA GLY A 63 -8.77 5.55 7.63
C GLY A 63 -8.02 5.71 8.95
N GLN A 64 -8.74 6.18 9.96
CA GLN A 64 -8.27 6.21 11.34
C GLN A 64 -8.72 4.93 12.05
N CYS A 65 -7.79 4.24 12.68
CA CYS A 65 -8.04 3.01 13.41
C CYS A 65 -7.26 2.96 14.73
N THR A 66 -7.52 1.91 15.50
CA THR A 66 -6.70 1.46 16.61
C THR A 66 -6.60 -0.06 16.53
N GLU A 67 -5.43 -0.61 16.84
CA GLU A 67 -5.23 -2.05 16.94
C GLU A 67 -5.68 -2.52 18.33
N LEU A 68 -6.62 -3.47 18.36
CA LEU A 68 -7.07 -4.09 19.59
C LEU A 68 -6.10 -5.19 20.03
N PRO A 69 -6.11 -5.59 21.32
CA PRO A 69 -5.29 -6.71 21.79
C PRO A 69 -5.54 -8.05 21.07
N SER A 70 -6.68 -8.20 20.40
CA SER A 70 -7.00 -9.36 19.56
C SER A 70 -6.27 -9.37 18.20
N GLY A 71 -5.51 -8.31 17.87
CA GLY A 71 -4.90 -8.08 16.56
C GLY A 71 -5.89 -7.57 15.50
N GLN A 72 -7.12 -7.24 15.88
CA GLN A 72 -8.11 -6.66 14.98
C GLN A 72 -8.05 -5.13 15.01
N PHE A 73 -8.34 -4.50 13.87
CA PHE A 73 -8.45 -3.05 13.79
C PHE A 73 -9.89 -2.59 13.98
N ALA A 74 -10.09 -1.69 14.93
CA ALA A 74 -11.33 -0.94 15.09
C ALA A 74 -11.15 0.44 14.44
N CYS A 75 -11.98 0.75 13.45
CA CYS A 75 -11.80 1.94 12.61
C CYS A 75 -13.00 2.88 12.66
N ASN A 76 -12.74 4.17 12.42
CA ASN A 76 -13.75 5.18 12.15
C ASN A 76 -14.29 5.03 10.72
N LYS A 77 -15.12 4.01 10.48
CA LYS A 77 -15.58 3.66 9.12
C LYS A 77 -16.23 4.81 8.35
N PRO A 78 -17.09 5.67 8.94
CA PRO A 78 -17.70 6.78 8.21
C PRO A 78 -16.70 7.80 7.65
N ALA A 79 -15.48 7.85 8.19
CA ALA A 79 -14.42 8.77 7.78
C ALA A 79 -13.39 8.14 6.83
N ILE A 80 -13.59 6.88 6.40
CA ILE A 80 -12.67 6.22 5.46
C ILE A 80 -12.75 6.89 4.09
N VAL A 81 -11.59 7.20 3.53
CA VAL A 81 -11.44 7.71 2.17
C VAL A 81 -11.02 6.56 1.26
N HIS A 82 -11.71 6.43 0.14
CA HIS A 82 -11.44 5.43 -0.88
C HIS A 82 -10.82 6.10 -2.10
N LEU A 83 -9.66 5.61 -2.55
CA LEU A 83 -8.96 6.17 -3.70
C LEU A 83 -8.03 5.15 -4.34
N SER A 84 -7.69 5.40 -5.60
CA SER A 84 -6.68 4.62 -6.32
C SER A 84 -5.31 5.26 -6.19
N SER A 85 -4.28 4.44 -5.98
CA SER A 85 -2.89 4.89 -6.13
C SER A 85 -2.62 5.34 -7.58
N SER A 86 -1.62 6.20 -7.75
CA SER A 86 -1.14 6.61 -9.06
C SER A 86 -0.45 5.46 -9.82
N ALA A 87 -0.14 5.67 -11.10
CA ALA A 87 0.66 4.75 -11.89
C ALA A 87 2.09 4.55 -11.36
N SER A 88 2.58 5.46 -10.51
CA SER A 88 3.87 5.34 -9.83
C SER A 88 3.76 4.76 -8.42
N GLY A 89 2.58 4.27 -8.00
CA GLY A 89 2.40 3.68 -6.67
C GLY A 89 2.42 4.70 -5.54
N THR A 90 1.89 5.91 -5.78
CA THR A 90 1.80 6.98 -4.79
C THR A 90 0.36 7.38 -4.50
N LEU A 91 0.13 7.90 -3.30
CA LEU A 91 -1.16 8.38 -2.83
C LEU A 91 -0.95 9.62 -1.96
N SER A 92 -1.79 10.64 -2.10
CA SER A 92 -1.81 11.77 -1.19
C SER A 92 -3.25 12.26 -1.01
N THR A 93 -3.74 12.30 0.22
CA THR A 93 -5.12 12.72 0.51
C THR A 93 -5.22 13.38 1.89
N PRO A 94 -6.04 14.42 2.06
CA PRO A 94 -6.45 14.85 3.39
C PRO A 94 -7.33 13.77 4.03
N LEU A 95 -7.25 13.65 5.35
CA LEU A 95 -8.11 12.81 6.18
C LEU A 95 -8.53 13.63 7.41
N THR A 96 -9.82 13.59 7.76
CA THR A 96 -10.27 14.13 9.05
C THR A 96 -10.18 13.05 10.10
N VAL A 97 -9.37 13.29 11.14
CA VAL A 97 -9.22 12.40 12.29
C VAL A 97 -9.91 13.00 13.51
N GLN A 98 -10.45 12.13 14.35
CA GLN A 98 -11.22 12.50 15.55
C GLN A 98 -10.56 11.91 16.79
N ARG A 99 -10.47 12.67 17.87
CA ARG A 99 -9.96 12.17 19.15
C ARG A 99 -10.82 11.00 19.65
N THR A 100 -12.13 11.15 19.51
CA THR A 100 -13.10 10.12 19.90
C THR A 100 -13.95 9.72 18.71
N TYR A 101 -14.13 8.42 18.49
CA TYR A 101 -14.98 7.89 17.43
C TYR A 101 -15.61 6.55 17.84
N GLU A 102 -16.65 6.12 17.14
CA GLU A 102 -17.19 4.76 17.27
C GLU A 102 -16.28 3.78 16.49
N GLY A 103 -15.61 2.88 17.21
CA GLY A 103 -14.74 1.88 16.61
C GLY A 103 -15.54 0.74 16.00
N ILE A 104 -15.34 0.49 14.71
CA ILE A 104 -16.03 -0.57 13.98
C ILE A 104 -15.00 -1.50 13.35
N LEU A 105 -15.09 -2.79 13.63
CA LEU A 105 -14.25 -3.85 13.05
C LEU A 105 -14.55 -4.03 11.56
N LEU A 106 -13.66 -4.69 10.83
CA LEU A 106 -13.83 -4.93 9.39
C LEU A 106 -15.16 -5.64 9.05
N ASP A 107 -15.59 -6.59 9.87
CA ASP A 107 -16.86 -7.32 9.73
C ASP A 107 -18.12 -6.47 10.02
N GLY A 108 -17.97 -5.23 10.51
CA GLY A 108 -19.06 -4.33 10.84
C GLY A 108 -19.46 -4.31 12.31
N THR A 109 -18.82 -5.13 13.16
CA THR A 109 -19.08 -5.15 14.59
C THR A 109 -18.58 -3.87 15.26
N SER A 110 -19.45 -3.19 16.01
CA SER A 110 -19.07 -2.05 16.85
C SER A 110 -18.40 -2.53 18.13
N VAL A 111 -17.27 -1.93 18.49
CA VAL A 111 -16.55 -2.17 19.76
C VAL A 111 -16.73 -1.03 20.77
N GLY A 112 -17.61 -0.08 20.44
CA GLY A 112 -17.89 1.10 21.26
C GLY A 112 -16.96 2.27 20.98
N THR A 113 -16.96 3.24 21.89
CA THR A 113 -16.19 4.47 21.74
C THR A 113 -14.70 4.23 21.96
N ILE A 114 -13.89 4.65 20.98
CA ILE A 114 -12.44 4.75 21.10
C ILE A 114 -12.08 6.19 21.47
N ASP A 115 -11.20 6.36 22.47
CA ASP A 115 -10.57 7.65 22.80
C ASP A 115 -9.06 7.56 22.55
N CYS A 116 -8.61 8.22 21.49
CA CYS A 116 -7.22 8.27 21.06
C CYS A 116 -6.29 9.05 21.98
N ALA A 117 -6.80 9.68 23.04
CA ALA A 117 -5.96 10.19 24.13
C ALA A 117 -5.69 9.12 25.19
N ALA A 118 -6.50 8.06 25.25
CA ALA A 118 -6.35 6.95 26.18
C ALA A 118 -5.69 5.72 25.55
N VAL A 119 -5.84 5.54 24.23
CA VAL A 119 -5.25 4.42 23.47
C VAL A 119 -4.46 4.93 22.26
N GLN A 120 -3.54 4.10 21.75
CA GLN A 120 -2.81 4.43 20.53
C GLN A 120 -3.73 4.32 19.31
N CYS A 121 -3.92 5.43 18.61
CA CYS A 121 -4.59 5.45 17.31
C CYS A 121 -3.57 5.62 16.18
N ASN A 122 -3.93 5.16 14.99
CA ASN A 122 -3.10 5.22 13.81
C ASN A 122 -3.95 5.59 12.59
N VAL A 123 -3.34 6.25 11.62
CA VAL A 123 -3.88 6.34 10.26
C VAL A 123 -3.34 5.15 9.49
N THR A 124 -4.23 4.32 8.98
CA THR A 124 -3.90 3.14 8.17
C THR A 124 -4.20 3.41 6.71
N ILE A 125 -3.32 2.93 5.84
CA ILE A 125 -3.59 2.76 4.41
C ILE A 125 -3.54 1.27 4.14
N GLY A 126 -4.57 0.70 3.54
CA GLY A 126 -4.60 -0.72 3.18
C GLY A 126 -5.42 -0.98 1.93
N ASP A 127 -5.03 -1.98 1.13
CA ASP A 127 -5.83 -2.47 0.00
C ASP A 127 -6.75 -3.64 0.40
N ASP A 128 -7.55 -4.11 -0.55
CA ASP A 128 -8.49 -5.23 -0.37
C ASP A 128 -7.79 -6.57 -0.05
N THR A 129 -6.47 -6.65 -0.23
CA THR A 129 -5.67 -7.85 0.07
C THR A 129 -5.02 -7.81 1.45
N GLY A 130 -5.18 -6.70 2.17
CA GLY A 130 -4.60 -6.47 3.49
C GLY A 130 -3.18 -5.93 3.45
N GLU A 131 -2.67 -5.53 2.27
CA GLU A 131 -1.34 -4.93 2.15
C GLU A 131 -1.42 -3.41 2.36
N GLY A 132 -0.49 -2.87 3.12
CA GLY A 132 -0.62 -1.50 3.60
C GLY A 132 0.48 -1.06 4.56
N ASP A 133 0.25 0.10 5.16
CA ASP A 133 1.12 0.72 6.16
C ASP A 133 0.30 1.54 7.17
N GLY A 134 0.88 1.86 8.32
CA GLY A 134 0.23 2.56 9.41
C GLY A 134 1.13 3.59 10.07
N VAL A 135 0.57 4.77 10.37
CA VAL A 135 1.28 5.85 11.04
C VAL A 135 0.56 6.18 12.35
N ASN A 136 1.27 6.06 13.47
CA ASN A 136 0.77 6.46 14.77
C ASN A 136 0.47 7.96 14.81
N ILE A 137 -0.68 8.30 15.40
CA ILE A 137 -1.08 9.69 15.63
C ILE A 137 -1.38 9.92 17.12
N SER A 138 -1.26 11.17 17.57
CA SER A 138 -1.59 11.56 18.95
C SER A 138 -2.34 12.87 19.03
N PHE A 139 -3.28 12.91 19.98
CA PHE A 139 -4.12 14.07 20.27
C PHE A 139 -3.60 14.81 21.50
N ALA A 140 -3.84 16.12 21.56
CA ALA A 140 -3.51 16.98 22.70
C ALA A 140 -4.46 16.80 23.89
#